data_AF-A0A4C2A0F6-F1
#
_entry.id   AF-A0A4C2A0F6-F1
#
_cell.length_a   1.000
_cell.length_b   1.000
_cell.length_c   1.000
_cell.angle_alpha   90.00
_cell.angle_beta   90.00
_cell.angle_gamma   90.00
#
_symmetry.space_group_name_H-M   'P 1'
#
loop_
_entity.id
_entity.type
_entity.pdbx_description
1 polymer ?
#
loop_
_entity_poly.entity_id
_entity_poly.type
_entity_poly.pdbx_seq_one_letter_code
_entity_poly.pdbx_strand_id
1 'polypeptide(L)'
;MNRVCHNLWPDVVEAPRRNVQMQRQVLEDIATMIEGPDLEDVAVDLVELVATHDDPLSNEDLIELQNNPIYDEKEQVEEKVLSSGGIQNALSKIYSGLDILQSIDNNRDHFLTVCQTIKNSVGCYEHILQERKKNATQKKIDVFFRKK
;
A
#
# COMPACT_ATOMS: atom_id res chain seq x y z
N MET A 1 3.80 17.11 -2.29
CA MET A 1 4.04 15.64 -2.29
C MET A 1 5.47 15.37 -2.76
N ASN A 2 6.26 14.54 -2.08
CA ASN A 2 7.71 14.38 -2.32
C ASN A 2 8.00 13.27 -3.38
N ARG A 3 9.07 13.44 -4.17
CA ARG A 3 9.59 12.50 -5.19
C ARG A 3 9.76 11.05 -4.68
N VAL A 4 10.01 10.90 -3.39
CA VAL A 4 10.19 9.58 -2.75
C VAL A 4 8.91 8.74 -2.85
N CYS A 5 7.73 9.35 -2.69
CA CYS A 5 6.45 8.63 -2.77
C CYS A 5 6.14 8.15 -4.20
N HIS A 6 6.56 8.91 -5.22
CA HIS A 6 6.40 8.54 -6.62
C HIS A 6 7.24 7.32 -7.03
N ASN A 7 8.37 7.09 -6.37
CA ASN A 7 9.27 5.97 -6.70
C ASN A 7 8.92 4.67 -5.96
N LEU A 8 8.23 4.75 -4.82
CA LEU A 8 7.82 3.57 -4.06
C LEU A 8 6.55 2.93 -4.61
N TRP A 9 5.61 3.73 -5.11
CA TRP A 9 4.34 3.21 -5.61
C TRP A 9 3.72 4.13 -6.68
N PRO A 10 4.15 4.03 -7.95
CA PRO A 10 3.68 4.88 -9.03
C PRO A 10 2.16 4.82 -9.23
N ASP A 11 1.57 3.62 -9.10
CA ASP A 11 0.14 3.39 -9.33
C ASP A 11 -0.77 4.16 -8.36
N VAL A 12 -0.35 4.39 -7.11
CA VAL A 12 -1.13 5.15 -6.12
C VAL A 12 -1.09 6.65 -6.43
N VAL A 13 0.00 7.12 -7.03
CA VAL A 13 0.16 8.52 -7.45
C VAL A 13 -0.61 8.80 -8.75
N GLU A 14 -0.77 7.78 -9.61
CA GLU A 14 -1.59 7.87 -10.83
C GLU A 14 -3.06 7.50 -10.63
N ALA A 15 -3.42 6.84 -9.52
CA ALA A 15 -4.78 6.44 -9.19
C ALA A 15 -5.81 7.58 -9.29
N PRO A 16 -5.53 8.82 -8.85
CA PRO A 16 -6.49 9.92 -8.98
C PRO A 16 -6.88 10.20 -10.43
N ARG A 17 -5.95 10.03 -11.40
CA ARG A 17 -6.23 10.26 -12.83
C ARG A 17 -7.07 9.13 -13.43
N ARG A 18 -6.84 7.88 -13.02
CA ARG A 18 -7.63 6.72 -13.44
C ARG A 18 -9.06 6.79 -12.87
N ASN A 19 -9.22 7.37 -11.68
CA ASN A 19 -10.49 7.47 -10.97
C ASN A 19 -11.48 8.42 -11.69
N VAL A 20 -11.03 9.59 -12.13
CA VAL A 20 -11.86 10.56 -12.89
C VAL A 20 -12.42 9.96 -14.19
N GLN A 21 -11.62 9.12 -14.86
CA GLN A 21 -12.00 8.50 -16.12
C GLN A 21 -12.97 7.33 -15.92
N MET A 22 -12.86 6.62 -14.79
CA MET A 22 -13.79 5.57 -14.38
C MET A 22 -15.13 6.15 -13.91
N GLN A 23 -15.12 7.29 -13.23
CA GLN A 23 -16.32 8.00 -12.80
C GLN A 23 -17.19 8.45 -13.98
N ARG A 24 -16.59 9.01 -15.04
CA ARG A 24 -17.35 9.36 -16.27
C ARG A 24 -18.03 8.15 -16.91
N GLN A 25 -17.31 7.03 -17.01
CA GLN A 25 -17.86 5.82 -17.62
C GLN A 25 -19.05 5.28 -16.82
N VAL A 26 -18.95 5.27 -15.49
CA VAL A 26 -20.05 4.83 -14.62
C VAL A 26 -21.26 5.75 -14.73
N LEU A 27 -21.06 7.07 -14.87
CA LEU A 27 -22.16 8.02 -15.04
C LEU A 27 -22.85 7.87 -16.40
N GLU A 28 -22.09 7.64 -17.47
CA GLU A 28 -22.64 7.32 -18.79
C GLU A 28 -23.44 6.02 -18.73
N ASP A 29 -22.91 4.96 -18.11
CA ASP A 29 -23.58 3.68 -17.96
C ASP A 29 -24.89 3.82 -17.16
N ILE A 30 -24.88 4.59 -16.06
CA ILE A 30 -26.07 4.86 -15.24
C ILE A 30 -27.10 5.68 -16.03
N ALA A 31 -26.68 6.74 -16.74
CA ALA A 31 -27.59 7.54 -17.57
C ALA A 31 -28.25 6.70 -18.66
N THR A 32 -27.49 5.79 -19.29
CA THR A 32 -28.01 4.86 -20.31
C THR A 32 -28.99 3.84 -19.73
N MET A 33 -28.80 3.42 -18.47
CA MET A 33 -29.74 2.54 -17.76
C MET A 33 -31.04 3.26 -17.35
N ILE A 34 -31.02 4.58 -17.31
CA ILE A 34 -32.10 5.44 -16.82
C ILE A 34 -33.04 5.92 -17.96
N GLU A 35 -32.73 5.69 -19.24
CA GLU A 35 -33.59 5.99 -20.41
C GLU A 35 -34.91 5.17 -20.46
N GLY A 36 -35.72 5.28 -19.41
CA GLY A 36 -37.12 4.92 -19.35
C GLY A 36 -37.95 6.18 -19.08
N PRO A 37 -39.21 6.25 -19.55
CA PRO A 37 -40.00 7.49 -19.67
C PRO A 37 -40.37 8.21 -18.36
N ASP A 38 -39.91 7.74 -17.19
CA ASP A 38 -40.26 8.26 -15.86
C ASP A 38 -39.07 8.80 -15.04
N LEU A 39 -37.87 8.96 -15.63
CA LEU A 39 -36.64 9.19 -14.84
C LEU A 39 -35.79 10.40 -15.27
N GLU A 40 -36.36 11.32 -16.05
CA GLU A 40 -35.65 12.52 -16.49
C GLU A 40 -35.21 13.43 -15.31
N ASP A 41 -35.98 13.42 -14.21
CA ASP A 41 -35.62 14.12 -12.96
C ASP A 41 -34.43 13.46 -12.21
N VAL A 42 -34.26 12.13 -12.32
CA VAL A 42 -33.20 11.38 -11.61
C VAL A 42 -31.83 11.59 -12.26
N ALA A 43 -31.79 11.74 -13.59
CA ALA A 43 -30.56 12.05 -14.30
C ALA A 43 -30.01 13.44 -13.92
N VAL A 44 -30.89 14.41 -13.69
CA VAL A 44 -30.52 15.77 -13.24
C VAL A 44 -29.96 15.76 -11.81
N ASP A 45 -30.61 15.03 -10.90
CA ASP A 45 -30.15 14.90 -9.51
C ASP A 45 -28.77 14.23 -9.39
N LEU A 46 -28.47 13.25 -10.24
CA LEU A 46 -27.16 12.59 -10.24
C LEU A 46 -26.05 13.51 -10.76
N VAL A 47 -26.33 14.33 -11.77
CA VAL A 47 -25.37 15.31 -12.29
C VAL A 47 -25.09 16.39 -11.24
N GLU A 48 -26.10 16.87 -10.53
CA GLU A 48 -25.94 17.84 -9.43
C GLU A 48 -25.21 17.24 -8.23
N LEU A 49 -25.49 15.98 -7.88
CA LEU A 49 -24.82 15.26 -6.79
C LEU A 49 -23.33 15.05 -7.09
N VAL A 50 -22.96 14.75 -8.34
CA VAL A 50 -21.55 14.63 -8.74
C VAL A 50 -20.88 16.00 -8.76
N ALA A 51 -21.55 17.03 -9.27
CA ALA A 51 -21.00 18.39 -9.32
C ALA A 51 -20.69 18.95 -7.92
N THR A 52 -21.49 18.61 -6.90
CA THR A 52 -21.24 19.02 -5.50
C THR A 52 -20.09 18.27 -4.82
N HIS A 53 -19.62 17.16 -5.39
CA HIS A 53 -18.50 16.36 -4.86
C HIS A 53 -17.20 16.49 -5.67
N ASP A 54 -17.24 17.19 -6.81
CA ASP A 54 -16.06 17.50 -7.64
C ASP A 54 -15.32 18.76 -7.16
N ASP A 55 -15.94 19.56 -6.29
CA ASP A 55 -15.28 20.72 -5.68
C ASP A 55 -14.22 20.25 -4.69
N PRO A 56 -12.97 20.74 -4.80
CA PRO A 56 -11.94 20.44 -3.82
C PRO A 56 -12.38 21.00 -2.46
N LEU A 57 -12.37 20.14 -1.44
CA LEU A 57 -12.67 20.53 -0.05
C LEU A 57 -11.98 21.85 0.31
N SER A 58 -12.75 22.79 0.84
CA SER A 58 -12.18 24.05 1.32
C SER A 58 -11.33 23.80 2.57
N ASN A 59 -10.48 24.77 2.93
CA ASN A 59 -9.66 24.64 4.14
C ASN A 59 -10.53 24.53 5.40
N GLU A 60 -11.69 25.17 5.38
CA GLU A 60 -12.70 25.18 6.42
C GLU A 60 -13.35 23.79 6.55
N ASP A 61 -13.71 23.15 5.45
CA ASP A 61 -14.24 21.77 5.43
C ASP A 61 -13.19 20.76 5.95
N LEU A 62 -11.90 20.98 5.61
CA LEU A 62 -10.79 20.16 6.10
C LEU A 62 -10.60 20.31 7.61
N ILE A 63 -10.78 21.51 8.16
CA ILE A 63 -10.70 21.78 9.59
C ILE A 63 -11.89 21.15 10.33
N GLU A 64 -13.09 21.21 9.78
CA GLU A 64 -14.27 20.57 10.36
C GLU A 64 -14.15 19.04 10.38
N LEU A 65 -13.64 18.43 9.30
CA LEU A 65 -13.31 17.01 9.25
C LEU A 65 -12.24 16.63 10.28
N GLN A 66 -11.20 17.45 10.43
CA GLN A 66 -10.14 17.24 11.41
C GLN A 66 -10.64 17.29 12.86
N ASN A 67 -11.67 18.10 13.13
CA ASN A 67 -12.22 18.32 14.47
C ASN A 67 -13.41 17.40 14.80
N ASN A 68 -13.81 16.50 13.90
CA ASN A 68 -14.95 15.62 14.12
C ASN A 68 -14.53 14.41 15.00
N PRO A 69 -15.02 14.29 16.24
CA PRO A 69 -14.57 13.26 17.20
C PRO A 69 -15.02 11.84 16.82
N ILE A 70 -15.89 11.67 15.81
CA ILE A 70 -16.29 10.35 15.29
C ILE A 70 -15.11 9.66 14.56
N TYR A 71 -14.15 10.44 14.05
CA TYR A 71 -12.92 9.91 13.45
C TYR A 71 -11.74 9.86 14.42
N ASP A 72 -11.95 10.23 15.69
CA ASP A 72 -10.91 10.18 16.73
C ASP A 72 -11.00 8.85 17.51
N GLU A 73 -11.15 7.73 16.80
CA GLU A 73 -10.59 6.46 17.27
C GLU A 73 -9.07 6.63 17.24
N LYS A 74 -8.52 7.26 18.29
CA LYS A 74 -7.12 7.07 18.66
C LYS A 74 -6.98 5.63 19.12
N GLU A 75 -7.04 4.69 18.17
CA GLU A 75 -6.26 3.48 18.28
C GLU A 75 -4.88 3.95 18.69
N GLN A 76 -4.43 3.54 19.87
CA GLN A 76 -3.02 3.60 20.21
C GLN A 76 -2.32 2.70 19.21
N VAL A 77 -2.03 3.22 18.02
CA VAL A 77 -1.24 2.55 17.02
C VAL A 77 0.16 2.55 17.60
N GLU A 78 0.50 1.50 18.35
CA GLU A 78 1.89 1.19 18.65
C GLU A 78 2.65 1.31 17.33
N GLU A 79 3.63 2.22 17.27
CA GLU A 79 4.47 2.36 16.09
C GLU A 79 5.07 0.99 15.79
N LYS A 80 4.57 0.32 14.74
CA LYS A 80 5.08 -0.98 14.32
C LYS A 80 6.46 -0.79 13.73
N VAL A 81 7.47 -0.84 14.59
CA VAL A 81 8.87 -0.73 14.18
C VAL A 81 9.30 -2.02 13.48
N LEU A 82 9.72 -1.89 12.22
CA LEU A 82 10.32 -2.98 11.46
C LEU A 82 11.69 -3.36 12.05
N SER A 83 11.71 -4.19 13.09
CA SER A 83 12.92 -4.58 13.81
C SER A 83 13.70 -5.68 13.07
N SER A 84 15.03 -5.72 13.24
CA SER A 84 15.86 -6.75 12.60
C SER A 84 15.50 -8.17 13.08
N GLY A 85 15.13 -8.32 14.36
CA GLY A 85 14.66 -9.58 14.91
C GLY A 85 13.31 -10.01 14.33
N GLY A 86 12.39 -9.05 14.14
CA GLY A 86 11.10 -9.30 13.48
C GLY A 86 11.27 -9.76 12.03
N ILE A 87 12.11 -9.05 11.25
CA ILE A 87 12.45 -9.43 9.87
C ILE A 87 13.04 -10.85 9.82
N GLN A 88 14.03 -11.14 10.68
CA GLN A 88 14.69 -12.44 10.70
C GLN A 88 13.72 -13.57 11.04
N ASN A 89 12.84 -13.37 12.02
CA ASN A 89 11.82 -14.35 12.40
C ASN A 89 10.82 -14.60 11.25
N ALA A 90 10.34 -13.53 10.61
CA ALA A 90 9.41 -13.65 9.48
C ALA A 90 10.04 -14.42 8.30
N LEU A 91 11.26 -14.04 7.89
CA LEU A 91 11.98 -14.74 6.82
C LEU A 91 12.23 -16.22 7.17
N SER A 92 12.58 -16.52 8.41
CA SER A 92 12.77 -17.91 8.87
C SER A 92 11.51 -18.74 8.70
N LYS A 93 10.33 -18.19 9.03
CA LYS A 93 9.04 -18.89 8.87
C LYS A 93 8.69 -19.10 7.40
N ILE A 94 8.93 -18.09 6.56
CA ILE A 94 8.69 -18.17 5.11
C ILE A 94 9.54 -19.28 4.49
N TYR A 95 10.85 -19.32 4.80
CA TYR A 95 11.75 -20.33 4.26
C TYR A 95 11.47 -21.74 4.81
N SER A 96 11.10 -21.85 6.09
CA SER A 96 10.63 -23.14 6.63
C SER A 96 9.37 -23.63 5.89
N GLY A 97 8.46 -22.73 5.53
CA GLY A 97 7.29 -23.05 4.71
C GLY A 97 7.65 -23.53 3.31
N LEU A 98 8.63 -22.89 2.66
CA LEU A 98 9.13 -23.33 1.35
C LEU A 98 9.74 -24.74 1.42
N ASP A 99 10.49 -25.06 2.48
CA ASP A 99 11.07 -26.40 2.66
C ASP A 99 9.98 -27.48 2.79
N ILE A 100 8.89 -27.17 3.49
CA ILE A 100 7.72 -28.06 3.56
C ILE A 100 7.10 -28.24 2.18
N LEU A 101 6.85 -27.13 1.45
CA LEU A 101 6.30 -27.19 0.10
C LEU A 101 7.16 -28.02 -0.85
N GLN A 102 8.48 -27.93 -0.74
CA GLN A 102 9.41 -28.74 -1.51
C GLN A 102 9.22 -30.25 -1.28
N SER A 103 8.89 -30.64 -0.04
CA SER A 103 8.72 -32.05 0.33
C SER A 103 7.39 -32.67 -0.12
N ILE A 104 6.38 -31.83 -0.38
CA ILE A 104 5.03 -32.29 -0.74
C ILE A 104 4.68 -32.05 -2.22
N ASP A 105 5.36 -31.14 -2.91
CA ASP A 105 5.12 -30.84 -4.31
C ASP A 105 5.85 -31.85 -5.22
N ASN A 106 5.07 -32.70 -5.89
CA ASN A 106 5.59 -33.66 -6.87
C ASN A 106 6.03 -33.00 -8.19
N ASN A 107 5.64 -31.75 -8.44
CA ASN A 107 6.02 -30.99 -9.61
C ASN A 107 7.16 -30.01 -9.26
N ARG A 108 8.38 -30.41 -9.61
CA ARG A 108 9.58 -29.62 -9.32
C ARG A 108 9.59 -28.25 -10.00
N ASP A 109 9.11 -28.14 -11.23
CA ASP A 109 9.13 -26.87 -11.98
C ASP A 109 8.14 -25.87 -11.41
N HIS A 110 6.98 -26.37 -10.96
CA HIS A 110 6.01 -25.59 -10.22
C HIS A 110 6.61 -25.07 -8.91
N PHE A 111 7.19 -25.95 -8.09
CA PHE A 111 7.87 -25.55 -6.85
C PHE A 111 8.97 -24.50 -7.09
N LEU A 112 9.82 -24.69 -8.10
CA LEU A 112 10.90 -23.75 -8.41
C LEU A 112 10.36 -22.36 -8.77
N THR A 113 9.29 -22.30 -9.55
CA THR A 113 8.63 -21.05 -9.93
C THR A 113 8.10 -20.31 -8.69
N VAL A 114 7.42 -21.03 -7.80
CA VAL A 114 6.87 -20.48 -6.54
C VAL A 114 8.00 -20.01 -5.62
N CYS A 115 9.02 -20.84 -5.43
CA CYS A 115 10.19 -20.53 -4.60
C CYS A 115 10.90 -19.26 -5.08
N GLN A 116 11.13 -19.14 -6.39
CA GLN A 116 11.76 -17.95 -6.97
C GLN A 116 10.89 -16.70 -6.78
N THR A 117 9.59 -16.82 -6.99
CA THR A 117 8.64 -15.70 -6.83
C THR A 117 8.65 -15.19 -5.39
N ILE A 118 8.54 -16.09 -4.41
CA ILE A 118 8.56 -15.73 -2.99
C ILE A 118 9.89 -15.09 -2.61
N LYS A 119 11.02 -15.67 -3.02
CA LYS A 119 12.36 -15.09 -2.76
C LYS A 119 12.50 -13.69 -3.32
N ASN A 120 12.03 -13.46 -4.55
CA ASN A 120 12.05 -12.13 -5.16
C ASN A 120 11.19 -11.13 -4.37
N SER A 121 10.00 -11.54 -3.92
CA SER A 121 9.09 -10.69 -3.15
C SER A 121 9.63 -10.31 -1.77
N VAL A 122 10.37 -11.21 -1.11
CA VAL A 122 10.90 -10.95 0.24
C VAL A 122 12.33 -10.39 0.24
N GLY A 123 13.00 -10.36 -0.91
CA GLY A 123 14.40 -9.93 -1.03
C GLY A 123 14.69 -8.51 -0.52
N CYS A 124 13.69 -7.62 -0.55
CA CYS A 124 13.81 -6.27 0.01
C CYS A 124 14.09 -6.30 1.54
N TYR A 125 13.47 -7.23 2.26
CA TYR A 125 13.69 -7.40 3.70
C TYR A 125 15.05 -8.02 4.01
N GLU A 126 15.53 -8.93 3.15
CA GLU A 126 16.89 -9.47 3.26
C GLU A 126 17.94 -8.37 3.08
N HIS A 127 17.75 -7.51 2.08
CA HIS A 127 18.64 -6.37 1.85
C HIS A 127 18.67 -5.43 3.05
N ILE A 128 17.52 -5.08 3.63
CA ILE A 128 17.43 -4.28 4.85
C ILE A 128 18.21 -4.95 6.00
N LEU A 129 18.05 -6.27 6.19
CA LEU A 129 18.75 -7.00 7.24
C LEU A 129 20.26 -7.00 7.04
N GLN A 130 20.73 -7.17 5.80
CA GLN A 130 22.15 -7.13 5.45
C GLN A 130 22.77 -5.76 5.69
N GLU A 131 22.12 -4.69 5.24
CA GLU A 131 22.59 -3.32 5.45
C GLU A 131 22.69 -2.98 6.94
N ARG A 132 21.69 -3.40 7.73
CA ARG A 132 21.73 -3.23 9.19
C ARG A 132 22.88 -4.01 9.83
N LYS A 133 23.18 -5.23 9.37
CA LYS A 133 24.33 -6.03 9.86
C LYS A 133 25.66 -5.36 9.52
N LYS A 134 25.83 -4.84 8.31
CA LYS A 134 27.03 -4.10 7.88
C LYS A 134 27.23 -2.85 8.75
N ASN A 135 26.18 -2.05 8.94
CA ASN A 135 26.22 -0.84 9.76
C ASN A 135 26.56 -1.15 11.23
N ALA A 136 26.00 -2.22 11.81
CA ALA A 136 26.34 -2.63 13.16
C ALA A 136 27.81 -3.07 13.28
N THR A 137 28.35 -3.73 12.26
CA THR A 137 29.76 -4.16 12.21
C THR A 137 30.69 -2.95 12.10
N GLN A 138 30.38 -2.00 11.21
CA GLN A 138 31.14 -0.76 11.05
C GLN A 138 31.20 0.04 12.36
N LYS A 139 30.06 0.22 13.05
CA LYS A 139 30.02 0.92 14.33
C LYS A 139 30.91 0.26 15.39
N LYS A 140 30.97 -1.08 15.44
CA LYS A 140 31.86 -1.81 16.36
C LYS A 140 33.34 -1.55 16.05
N ILE A 141 33.69 -1.54 14.77
CA ILE A 141 35.05 -1.26 14.30
C ILE A 141 35.45 0.17 14.68
N ASP A 142 34.58 1.16 14.42
CA ASP A 142 34.85 2.57 14.75
C ASP A 142 35.05 2.79 16.26
N VAL A 143 34.26 2.12 17.10
CA VAL A 143 34.42 2.18 18.57
C VAL A 143 35.75 1.57 19.02
N PHE A 144 36.21 0.50 18.36
CA PHE A 144 37.49 -0.12 18.66
C PHE A 144 38.66 0.82 18.32
N PHE A 145 38.61 1.49 17.17
CA PHE A 145 39.67 2.41 16.75
C PHE A 145 39.70 3.75 17.49
N ARG A 146 38.60 4.18 18.12
CA ARG A 146 38.58 5.38 18.98
C ARG A 146 39.11 5.17 20.41
N LYS A 147 39.36 3.92 20.81
CA LYS A 147 39.88 3.57 22.16
C LYS A 147 41.40 3.40 22.21
N LYS A 148 42.13 3.77 21.15
CA LYS A 148 43.59 3.87 21.10
C LYS A 148 43.99 5.34 21.07
#